data_AF-A0A3C0GHN7-F1
#
_entry.id   AF-A0A3C0GHN7-F1
#
_cell.length_a   1.000
_cell.length_b   1.000
_cell.length_c   1.000
_cell.angle_alpha   90.00
_cell.angle_beta   90.00
_cell.angle_gamma   90.00
#
_symmetry.space_group_name_H-M   'P 1'
#
loop_
_entity.id
_entity.type
_entity.pdbx_description
1 polymer ?
#
loop_
_entity_poly.entity_id
_entity_poly.type
_entity_poly.pdbx_seq_one_letter_code
_entity_poly.pdbx_strand_id
1 'polypeptide(L)'
;MQYAGDKEPKLLLKPGDVVIDTTNNESGLLLERFNLFDDIIEPVYEIPDIKAWKILWAGKSYPKNVSRTVIYTEEGLCNMILEGLLSLHKNN
;
A
#
# COMPACT_ATOMS: atom_id res chain seq x y z
N MET A 1 -19.44 25.87 15.95
CA MET A 1 -19.19 25.15 14.69
C MET A 1 -18.28 23.98 15.01
N GLN A 2 -18.83 22.78 15.13
CA GLN A 2 -18.03 21.56 15.14
C GLN A 2 -17.71 21.26 13.68
N TYR A 3 -16.42 21.22 13.33
CA TYR A 3 -15.99 20.65 12.06
C TYR A 3 -16.41 19.17 12.09
N ALA A 4 -17.41 18.83 11.29
CA ALA A 4 -17.63 17.45 10.92
C ALA A 4 -16.32 17.01 10.25
N GLY A 5 -15.53 16.19 10.93
CA GLY A 5 -14.39 15.54 10.33
C GLY A 5 -14.94 14.67 9.22
N ASP A 6 -14.88 15.17 7.98
CA ASP A 6 -15.18 14.40 6.80
C ASP A 6 -14.30 13.15 6.88
N LYS A 7 -14.94 12.02 7.15
CA LYS A 7 -14.25 10.73 7.16
C LYS A 7 -13.83 10.49 5.71
N GLU A 8 -12.57 10.77 5.41
CA GLU A 8 -11.99 10.45 4.12
C GLU A 8 -12.35 9.00 3.77
N PRO A 9 -12.72 8.72 2.51
CA PRO A 9 -13.10 7.39 2.10
C PRO A 9 -11.92 6.44 2.33
N LYS A 10 -12.04 5.62 3.38
CA LYS A 10 -10.99 4.68 3.75
C LYS A 10 -11.09 3.47 2.82
N LEU A 11 -10.21 3.42 1.81
CA LEU A 11 -10.11 2.28 0.90
C LEU A 11 -9.80 1.01 1.69
N LEU A 12 -10.67 0.01 1.59
CA LEU A 12 -10.48 -1.26 2.30
C LEU A 12 -9.57 -2.19 1.49
N LEU A 13 -8.25 -2.09 1.67
CA LEU A 13 -7.27 -2.94 0.99
C LEU A 13 -7.18 -4.33 1.65
N LYS A 14 -6.96 -5.37 0.84
CA LYS A 14 -6.82 -6.76 1.30
C LYS A 14 -5.65 -7.46 0.61
N PRO A 15 -5.02 -8.47 1.26
CA PRO A 15 -4.07 -9.35 0.57
C PRO A 15 -4.73 -9.98 -0.67
N GLY A 16 -3.97 -10.02 -1.76
CA GLY A 16 -4.44 -10.49 -3.07
C GLY A 16 -5.02 -9.40 -3.96
N ASP A 17 -5.38 -8.22 -3.43
CA ASP A 17 -5.75 -7.08 -4.27
C ASP A 17 -4.59 -6.71 -5.20
N VAL A 18 -4.91 -6.21 -6.39
CA VAL A 18 -3.95 -5.76 -7.39
C VAL A 18 -4.04 -4.26 -7.55
N VAL A 19 -2.91 -3.57 -7.55
CA VAL A 19 -2.79 -2.16 -7.94
C VAL A 19 -2.06 -2.07 -9.27
N ILE A 20 -2.51 -1.20 -10.15
CA ILE A 20 -1.89 -0.96 -11.44
C ILE A 20 -1.32 0.46 -11.44
N ASP A 21 -0.01 0.59 -11.65
CA ASP A 21 0.64 1.88 -11.92
C ASP A 21 0.32 2.28 -13.36
N THR A 22 -0.51 3.32 -13.49
CA THR A 22 -0.99 3.82 -14.79
C THR A 22 0.08 4.58 -15.56
N THR A 23 1.12 5.06 -14.88
CA THR A 23 2.24 5.82 -15.48
C THR A 23 3.25 4.87 -16.09
N ASN A 24 3.63 3.82 -15.37
CA ASN A 24 4.68 2.87 -15.78
C ASN A 24 4.14 1.58 -16.40
N ASN A 25 2.81 1.38 -16.35
CA ASN A 25 2.14 0.16 -16.80
C ASN A 25 2.68 -1.11 -16.10
N GLU A 26 2.87 -0.99 -14.78
CA GLU A 26 3.30 -2.07 -13.90
C GLU A 26 2.14 -2.52 -13.01
N SER A 27 2.14 -3.79 -12.62
CA SER A 27 1.14 -4.38 -11.75
C SER A 27 1.77 -4.77 -10.43
N GLY A 28 1.15 -4.37 -9.31
CA GLY A 28 1.56 -4.68 -7.96
C GLY A 28 0.53 -5.57 -7.27
N LEU A 29 0.94 -6.72 -6.74
CA LEU A 29 0.11 -7.59 -5.92
C LEU A 29 0.33 -7.27 -4.43
N LEU A 30 -0.75 -6.94 -3.70
CA LEU A 30 -0.69 -6.73 -2.26
C LEU A 30 -0.47 -8.09 -1.56
N LEU A 31 0.69 -8.28 -0.94
CA LEU A 31 1.06 -9.54 -0.29
C LEU A 31 0.58 -9.59 1.15
N GLU A 32 1.00 -8.62 1.96
CA GLU A 32 0.75 -8.60 3.40
C GLU A 32 0.63 -7.17 3.92
N ARG A 33 -0.16 -7.03 4.99
CA ARG A 33 -0.36 -5.80 5.76
C ARG A 33 0.22 -6.00 7.14
N PHE A 34 1.05 -5.08 7.58
CA PHE A 34 1.76 -5.15 8.86
C PHE A 34 1.90 -3.75 9.46
N ASN A 35 2.30 -3.62 10.72
CA ASN A 35 2.76 -2.34 11.25
C ASN A 35 4.27 -2.24 10.98
N LEU A 36 4.68 -1.10 10.40
CA LEU A 36 6.04 -0.83 9.94
C LEU A 36 7.12 -1.04 11.01
N PHE A 37 6.73 -0.99 12.29
CA PHE A 37 7.63 -1.08 13.42
C PHE A 37 7.39 -2.31 14.30
N ASP A 38 6.64 -3.32 13.83
CA ASP A 38 6.38 -4.57 14.57
C ASP A 38 7.68 -5.27 15.00
N ASP A 39 8.79 -5.09 14.26
CA ASP A 39 10.10 -5.69 14.55
C ASP A 39 11.01 -4.85 15.47
N ILE A 40 10.57 -3.67 15.92
CA ILE A 40 11.36 -2.82 16.83
C ILE A 40 11.10 -3.27 18.27
N ILE A 41 12.11 -3.88 18.89
CA ILE A 41 12.06 -4.45 20.26
C ILE A 41 12.47 -3.41 21.33
N GLU A 42 12.67 -2.15 20.96
CA GLU A 42 13.16 -1.15 21.92
C GLU A 42 12.09 -0.73 22.93
N PRO A 43 12.33 -0.88 24.25
CA PRO A 43 11.31 -0.69 25.29
C PRO A 43 11.07 0.78 25.67
N VAL A 44 11.63 1.75 24.94
CA VAL A 44 11.81 3.12 25.46
C VAL A 44 10.91 4.18 24.80
N TYR A 45 10.19 3.86 23.72
CA TYR A 45 9.34 4.85 23.05
C TYR A 45 7.97 4.28 22.70
N GLU A 46 6.94 5.14 22.77
CA GLU A 46 5.64 4.89 22.14
C GLU A 46 5.86 4.80 20.62
N ILE A 47 5.98 3.57 20.11
CA ILE A 47 6.18 3.32 18.70
C ILE A 47 4.88 3.65 17.95
N PRO A 48 4.93 4.45 16.86
CA PRO A 48 3.73 4.80 16.10
C PRO A 48 3.02 3.59 15.49
N ASP A 49 1.68 3.62 15.41
CA ASP A 49 0.91 2.60 14.69
C ASP A 49 0.80 2.90 13.19
N ILE A 50 1.92 2.75 12.46
CA ILE A 50 1.95 2.99 11.01
C ILE A 50 1.73 1.69 10.26
N LYS A 51 0.54 1.54 9.67
CA LYS A 51 0.22 0.39 8.82
C LYS A 51 0.90 0.54 7.45
N ALA A 52 1.45 -0.55 6.96
CA ALA A 52 2.13 -0.62 5.67
C ALA A 52 1.74 -1.88 4.91
N TRP A 53 1.96 -1.83 3.60
CA TRP A 53 1.72 -2.90 2.65
C TRP A 53 2.99 -3.27 1.94
N LYS A 54 3.27 -4.57 1.92
CA LYS A 54 4.29 -5.15 1.06
C LYS A 54 3.65 -5.53 -0.27
N ILE A 55 4.23 -5.01 -1.35
CA ILE A 55 3.69 -5.16 -2.70
C ILE A 55 4.73 -5.81 -3.60
N LEU A 56 4.31 -6.86 -4.31
CA LEU A 56 5.10 -7.52 -5.34
C LEU A 56 4.80 -6.88 -6.70
N TRP A 57 5.77 -6.15 -7.24
CA TRP A 57 5.66 -5.50 -8.55
C TRP A 57 6.19 -6.39 -9.67
N ALA A 58 5.44 -6.41 -10.77
CA ALA A 58 5.78 -7.02 -12.04
C ALA A 58 5.43 -6.06 -13.17
N GLY A 59 6.29 -5.98 -14.19
CA GLY A 59 6.16 -4.98 -15.24
C GLY A 59 7.11 -5.24 -16.40
N LYS A 60 6.90 -4.53 -17.52
CA LYS A 60 7.68 -4.68 -18.75
C LYS A 60 9.15 -4.30 -18.59
N SER A 61 9.45 -3.46 -17.59
CA SER A 61 10.78 -2.94 -17.29
C SER A 61 11.67 -3.94 -16.58
N TYR A 62 11.10 -5.02 -16.02
CA TYR A 62 11.88 -6.02 -15.29
C TYR A 62 12.24 -7.21 -16.19
N PRO A 63 13.48 -7.73 -16.12
CA PRO A 63 13.83 -8.98 -16.77
C PRO A 63 12.86 -10.09 -16.37
N LYS A 64 12.59 -11.04 -17.27
CA LYS A 64 11.79 -12.24 -16.95
C LYS A 64 12.34 -12.90 -15.68
N ASN A 65 11.47 -13.20 -14.73
CA ASN A 65 11.77 -13.78 -13.41
C ASN A 65 12.42 -12.83 -12.39
N VAL A 66 12.43 -11.52 -12.64
CA VAL A 66 12.79 -10.52 -11.63
C VAL A 66 11.52 -9.84 -11.16
N SER A 67 11.18 -10.03 -9.89
CA SER A 67 10.12 -9.29 -9.22
C SER A 67 10.73 -8.34 -8.20
N ARG A 68 10.12 -7.16 -8.03
CA ARG A 68 10.56 -6.17 -7.06
C ARG A 68 9.53 -6.13 -5.93
N THR A 69 10.01 -6.33 -4.70
CA THR A 69 9.17 -6.10 -3.52
C THR A 69 9.39 -4.69 -3.01
N VAL A 70 8.31 -3.92 -2.81
CA VAL A 70 8.35 -2.55 -2.27
C VAL A 70 7.33 -2.41 -1.15
N ILE A 71 7.67 -1.61 -0.14
CA ILE A 71 6.80 -1.31 0.99
C ILE A 71 6.24 0.11 0.82
N TYR A 72 4.94 0.26 1.01
CA TYR A 72 4.25 1.55 1.07
C TYR A 72 3.46 1.65 2.37
N THR A 73 3.38 2.84 2.97
CA THR A 73 2.41 3.07 4.05
C THR A 73 1.00 2.90 3.49
N GLU A 74 0.06 2.42 4.32
CA GLU A 74 -1.34 2.26 3.92
C GLU A 74 -1.94 3.60 3.51
N GLU A 75 -1.62 4.66 4.24
CA GLU A 75 -2.03 6.03 3.91
C GLU A 75 -1.48 6.47 2.55
N GLY A 76 -0.17 6.33 2.32
CA GLY A 76 0.44 6.70 1.05
C GLY A 76 -0.12 5.90 -0.13
N LEU A 77 -0.35 4.60 0.06
CA LEU A 77 -0.97 3.74 -0.94
C LEU A 77 -2.41 4.17 -1.25
N CYS A 78 -3.22 4.46 -0.23
CA CYS A 78 -4.58 4.97 -0.43
C CYS A 78 -4.57 6.29 -1.19
N ASN A 79 -3.70 7.22 -0.81
CA ASN A 79 -3.58 8.52 -1.47
C ASN A 79 -3.24 8.35 -2.96
N MET A 80 -2.27 7.50 -3.30
CA MET A 80 -1.94 7.24 -4.70
C MET A 80 -3.11 6.62 -5.49
N ILE A 81 -3.96 5.81 -4.85
CA ILE A 81 -5.16 5.26 -5.50
C ILE A 81 -6.22 6.34 -5.71
N LEU A 82 -6.47 7.16 -4.69
CA LEU A 82 -7.46 8.24 -4.74
C LEU A 82 -7.10 9.33 -5.75
N GLU A 83 -5.81 9.65 -5.86
CA GLU A 83 -5.27 10.60 -6.83
C GLU A 83 -5.17 10.03 -8.26
N GLY A 84 -5.49 8.74 -8.46
CA GLY A 84 -5.49 8.09 -9.79
C GLY A 84 -4.11 7.69 -10.32
N LEU A 85 -3.05 7.82 -9.52
CA LEU A 85 -1.72 7.29 -9.85
C LEU A 85 -1.74 5.76 -9.91
N LEU A 86 -2.53 5.14 -9.03
CA LEU A 86 -2.74 3.70 -8.99
C LEU A 86 -4.22 3.36 -9.22
N SER A 87 -4.48 2.32 -10.01
CA SER A 87 -5.81 1.75 -10.17
C SER A 87 -5.97 0.45 -9.38
N LEU A 88 -6.93 0.41 -8.45
CA LEU A 88 -7.19 -0.74 -7.58
C LEU A 88 -8.14 -1.74 -8.24
N HIS A 89 -7.75 -3.01 -8.24
CA HIS A 89 -8.52 -4.16 -8.70
C HIS A 89 -8.67 -5.14 -7.53
N LYS A 90 -9.92 -5.41 -7.14
CA LYS A 90 -10.22 -6.27 -5.99
C LYS A 90 -10.05 -7.74 -6.31
N ASN A 91 -9.46 -8.47 -5.37
CA ASN A 91 -9.57 -9.92 -5.34
C ASN A 91 -10.98 -10.28 -4.87
N ASN A 92 -11.77 -10.90 -5.76
CA ASN A 92 -13.14 -11.33 -5.48
C ASN A 92 -13.16 -12.66 -4.71
#